data_AF-A0A951FGN8-F1
#
_entry.id   AF-A0A951FGN8-F1
#
_cell.length_a   1.000
_cell.length_b   1.000
_cell.length_c   1.000
_cell.angle_alpha   90.00
_cell.angle_beta   90.00
_cell.angle_gamma   90.00
#
_symmetry.space_group_name_H-M   'P 1'
#
loop_
_entity.id
_entity.type
_entity.pdbx_description
1 polymer ?
#
loop_
_entity_poly.entity_id
_entity_poly.type
_entity_poly.pdbx_seq_one_letter_code
_entity_poly.pdbx_strand_id
1 'polypeptide(L)' 'DDLVLDTPTLTIPHLHLHERAFVLIPLSEIAPELQHPRLSTSIATLAGSVSTDGLQRLDERW' A
#
# COMPACT_ATOMS: atom_id res chain seq x y z
N ASP A 1 8.61 11.58 3.97
CA ASP A 1 8.19 12.47 2.88
C ASP A 1 6.84 12.05 2.35
N ASP A 2 5.98 13.04 2.08
CA ASP A 2 4.57 12.87 1.70
C ASP A 2 4.33 13.39 0.26
N LEU A 3 5.28 13.15 -0.63
CA LEU A 3 5.27 13.69 -2.00
C LEU A 3 3.97 13.33 -2.73
N VAL A 4 3.28 14.35 -3.22
CA VAL A 4 2.18 14.20 -4.16
C VAL A 4 2.62 14.80 -5.49
N LEU A 5 2.65 13.96 -6.53
CA LEU A 5 3.07 14.35 -7.86
C LEU A 5 2.09 13.80 -8.89
N ASP A 6 1.71 14.64 -9.84
CA ASP A 6 0.82 14.25 -10.94
C ASP A 6 1.37 14.85 -12.23
N THR A 7 1.96 13.99 -13.05
CA THR A 7 2.53 14.33 -14.35
C THR A 7 2.04 13.31 -15.39
N PRO A 8 2.13 13.60 -16.70
CA PRO A 8 1.69 12.67 -17.73
C PRO A 8 2.36 11.28 -17.68
N THR A 9 3.54 11.17 -17.06
CA THR A 9 4.33 9.93 -17.02
C THR A 9 4.55 9.36 -15.62
N LEU A 10 4.17 10.09 -14.55
CA LEU A 10 4.41 9.70 -13.17
C LEU A 10 3.34 10.25 -12.23
N THR A 11 2.75 9.35 -11.45
CA THR A 11 1.79 9.68 -10.38
C THR A 11 2.30 9.12 -9.06
N ILE A 12 2.43 9.99 -8.05
CA ILE A 12 2.81 9.63 -6.68
C ILE A 12 1.76 10.22 -5.71
N PRO A 13 1.25 9.44 -4.76
CA PRO A 13 1.33 7.97 -4.67
C PRO A 13 0.63 7.30 -5.87
N HIS A 14 0.95 6.03 -6.15
CA HIS A 14 0.29 5.30 -7.23
C HIS A 14 -1.23 5.27 -7.01
N LEU A 15 -2.01 5.63 -8.03
CA LEU A 15 -3.46 5.88 -7.94
C LEU A 15 -4.23 4.77 -7.21
N HIS A 16 -3.98 3.52 -7.59
CA HIS A 16 -4.65 2.34 -7.03
C HIS A 16 -3.81 1.60 -5.98
N LEU A 17 -2.86 2.27 -5.32
CA LEU A 17 -2.06 1.63 -4.25
C LEU A 17 -2.97 1.07 -3.16
N HIS A 18 -3.97 1.84 -2.76
CA HIS A 18 -4.92 1.53 -1.69
C HIS A 18 -5.88 0.36 -2.00
N GLU A 19 -5.86 -0.18 -3.21
CA GLU A 19 -6.70 -1.31 -3.63
C GLU A 19 -5.91 -2.63 -3.69
N ARG A 20 -4.58 -2.58 -3.58
CA ARG A 20 -3.69 -3.72 -3.85
C ARG A 20 -3.18 -4.36 -2.58
N ALA A 21 -3.80 -5.47 -2.17
CA ALA A 21 -3.39 -6.23 -0.98
C ALA A 21 -1.91 -6.65 -1.01
N PHE A 22 -1.39 -7.09 -2.17
CA PHE A 22 0.02 -7.49 -2.29
C PHE A 22 1.01 -6.33 -2.10
N VAL A 23 0.55 -5.07 -2.14
CA VAL A 23 1.35 -3.89 -1.79
C VAL A 23 1.12 -3.52 -0.33
N LEU A 24 -0.15 -3.41 0.08
CA LEU A 24 -0.55 -2.94 1.40
C LEU A 24 -0.15 -3.89 2.52
N ILE A 25 -0.30 -5.21 2.33
CA ILE A 25 -0.01 -6.19 3.37
C ILE A 25 1.48 -6.17 3.73
N PRO A 26 2.44 -6.35 2.78
CA PRO A 26 3.86 -6.22 3.10
C PRO A 26 4.24 -4.83 3.63
N LEU A 27 3.66 -3.76 3.07
CA LEU A 27 3.95 -2.39 3.55
C LEU A 27 3.47 -2.18 5.00
N SER A 28 2.34 -2.79 5.39
CA SER A 28 1.82 -2.74 6.75
C SER A 28 2.70 -3.49 7.76
N GLU A 29 3.43 -4.53 7.32
CA GLU A 29 4.37 -5.25 8.18
C GLU A 29 5.58 -4.39 8.57
N ILE A 30 6.02 -3.48 7.67
CA ILE A 30 7.23 -2.67 7.85
C ILE A 30 6.96 -1.21 8.24
N ALA A 31 5.80 -0.65 7.89
CA ALA A 31 5.46 0.75 8.09
C ALA A 31 3.94 0.95 8.33
N PRO A 32 3.36 0.36 9.39
CA PRO A 32 1.91 0.38 9.61
C PRO A 32 1.34 1.79 9.86
N GLU A 33 2.12 2.67 10.48
CA GLU A 33 1.72 4.04 10.82
C GLU A 33 1.89 5.05 9.67
N LEU A 34 2.52 4.63 8.55
CA LEU A 34 2.69 5.49 7.38
C LEU A 34 1.31 5.96 6.89
N GLN A 35 1.18 7.27 6.67
CA GLN A 35 -0.07 7.88 6.22
C GLN A 35 -0.08 7.98 4.70
N HIS A 36 -1.17 7.56 4.07
CA HIS A 36 -1.36 7.78 2.64
C HIS A 36 -1.63 9.27 2.38
N PRO A 37 -0.78 9.99 1.62
CA PRO A 37 -0.76 11.46 1.62
C PRO A 37 -2.02 12.11 1.02
N ARG A 38 -2.78 11.38 0.20
CA ARG A 38 -4.08 11.85 -0.34
C ARG A 38 -5.30 11.39 0.45
N LEU A 39 -5.20 10.28 1.19
CA LEU A 39 -6.35 9.67 1.87
C LEU A 39 -6.34 9.93 3.38
N SER A 40 -5.24 10.45 3.90
CA SER A 40 -5.03 10.70 5.34
C SER A 40 -5.39 9.48 6.19
N THR A 41 -5.09 8.29 5.68
CA THR A 41 -5.41 6.99 6.27
C THR A 41 -4.13 6.18 6.37
N SER A 42 -3.93 5.48 7.49
CA SER A 42 -2.72 4.70 7.71
C SER A 42 -2.69 3.47 6.81
N ILE A 43 -1.48 3.00 6.46
CA ILE A 43 -1.32 1.75 5.71
C ILE A 43 -1.97 0.57 6.44
N ALA A 44 -1.89 0.51 7.78
CA ALA A 44 -2.55 -0.54 8.55
C ALA A 44 -4.08 -0.55 8.36
N THR A 45 -4.72 0.63 8.36
CA THR A 45 -6.16 0.75 8.11
C THR A 45 -6.51 0.37 6.68
N LEU A 46 -5.73 0.81 5.69
CA LEU A 46 -5.94 0.44 4.28
C LEU A 46 -5.78 -1.07 4.06
N ALA A 47 -4.74 -1.67 4.65
CA ALA A 47 -4.50 -3.11 4.57
C ALA A 47 -5.67 -3.93 5.16
N GLY A 48 -6.31 -3.43 6.23
CA GLY A 48 -7.52 -4.05 6.81
C GLY A 48 -8.78 -3.92 5.95
N SER A 49 -8.78 -3.08 4.91
CA SER A 49 -9.94 -2.80 4.06
C SER A 49 -9.94 -3.54 2.71
N VAL A 50 -8.88 -4.27 2.38
CA VAL A 50 -8.72 -4.98 1.10
C VAL A 50 -8.83 -6.49 1.26
N SER A 51 -9.39 -7.18 0.25
CA SER A 51 -9.40 -8.65 0.22
C SER A 51 -7.98 -9.19 0.00
N THR A 52 -7.63 -10.25 0.75
CA THR A 52 -6.37 -10.99 0.60
C THR A 52 -6.55 -12.27 -0.22
N ASP A 53 -7.69 -12.44 -0.91
CA ASP A 53 -7.95 -13.59 -1.76
C ASP A 53 -6.86 -13.77 -2.82
N GLY A 54 -6.26 -14.96 -2.85
CA GLY A 54 -5.16 -15.29 -3.76
C GLY A 54 -3.78 -14.78 -3.33
N LEU A 55 -3.65 -14.09 -2.19
CA LEU A 55 -2.36 -13.72 -1.61
C LEU A 55 -1.78 -14.89 -0.82
N GLN A 56 -0.52 -15.23 -1.09
CA GLN A 56 0.21 -16.25 -0.35
C GLN A 56 1.54 -15.66 0.14
N ARG A 57 1.82 -15.88 1.42
CA ARG A 57 3.13 -15.55 1.99
C ARG A 57 4.14 -16.58 1.48
N LEU A 58 5.29 -16.10 1.03
CA LEU A 58 6.37 -16.98 0.61
C LEU A 58 7.20 -17.40 1.84
N ASP A 59 7.52 -18.68 1.90
CA ASP A 59 8.45 -19.24 2.88
C ASP A 59 9.89 -18.87 2.49
N GLU A 60 10.83 -18.85 3.42
CA GLU A 60 12.26 -18.55 3.18
C GLU A 60 12.99 -19.57 2.27
N ARG A 61 12.27 -20.57 1.72
CA ARG A 61 12.80 -21.70 0.93
C ARG A 61 12.54 -21.57 -0.58
N TRP A 62 12.35 -20.35 -1.08
CA TRP A 62 12.19 -20.03 -2.49
C TRP A 62 13.52 -19.62 -3.13
#